data_AF-A0AA37SE98-F1
#
_entry.id   AF-A0AA37SE98-F1
#
_cell.length_a   1.000
_cell.length_b   1.000
_cell.length_c   1.000
_cell.angle_alpha   90.00
_cell.angle_beta   90.00
_cell.angle_gamma   90.00
#
_symmetry.space_group_name_H-M   'P 1'
#
loop_
_entity.id
_entity.type
_entity.pdbx_description
1 polymer ?
#
loop_
_entity_poly.entity_id
_entity_poly.type
_entity_poly.pdbx_seq_one_letter_code
_entity_poly.pdbx_strand_id
1 'polypeptide(L)'
;MTSGRPGPLPPTGNMAIPLGVWLLGRGRSEGINCFAPGAGALFAALAPTVALAVIGVWMAFMLSPAERIMGLVRAVVPLVCTLLQLVVSELYADVLKRKGLWTRYATASLWCGWLPLAMLIMAQGVLHLMIPGTEASSQALGGLAFGAQLYTLWLTWYVTKVGLVTTSWQAFVMTVLQTLPVGGLLWILWLLPPHYNAVVDLLGLSS
;
A
#
# COMPACT_ATOMS: atom_id res chain seq x y z
N MET A 1 7.39 30.89 7.93
CA MET A 1 6.54 30.87 9.13
C MET A 1 5.16 31.34 8.73
N THR A 2 4.18 30.42 8.62
CA THR A 2 2.76 30.76 8.52
C THR A 2 2.04 29.98 9.61
N SER A 3 1.42 30.73 10.51
CA SER A 3 0.65 30.25 11.66
C SER A 3 -0.58 29.47 11.17
N GLY A 4 -0.50 28.14 11.22
CA GLY A 4 -1.66 27.27 11.03
C GLY A 4 -2.41 27.17 12.34
N ARG A 5 -3.64 27.68 12.38
CA ARG A 5 -4.60 27.47 13.47
C ARG A 5 -4.56 25.99 13.91
N PRO A 6 -4.62 25.67 15.22
CA PRO A 6 -4.85 24.30 15.63
C PRO A 6 -6.21 23.89 15.06
N GLY A 7 -6.19 23.01 14.05
CA GLY A 7 -7.41 22.41 13.53
C GLY A 7 -8.18 21.73 14.66
N PRO A 8 -9.52 21.63 14.54
CA PRO A 8 -10.32 20.93 15.55
C PRO A 8 -9.75 19.53 15.77
N LEU A 9 -9.72 19.08 17.03
CA LEU A 9 -9.25 17.73 17.40
C LEU A 9 -9.81 16.69 16.42
N PRO A 10 -9.01 15.69 16.01
CA PRO A 10 -9.47 14.66 15.11
C PRO A 10 -10.75 14.02 15.70
N PRO A 11 -11.77 13.74 14.87
CA PRO A 11 -13.00 13.14 15.36
C PRO A 11 -12.67 11.81 16.04
N THR A 12 -12.91 11.73 17.35
CA THR A 12 -12.84 10.47 18.10
C THR A 12 -14.06 9.63 17.71
N GLY A 13 -13.93 8.81 16.67
CA GLY A 13 -15.03 7.95 16.19
C GLY A 13 -14.68 7.18 14.92
N ASN A 14 -15.64 6.36 14.46
CA ASN A 14 -15.48 5.45 13.31
C ASN A 14 -15.10 6.16 11.97
N MET A 15 -15.26 7.49 11.88
CA MET A 15 -14.92 8.29 10.69
C MET A 15 -13.48 8.82 10.69
N ALA A 16 -12.70 8.61 11.75
CA ALA A 16 -11.33 9.13 11.84
C ALA A 16 -10.42 8.56 10.73
N ILE A 17 -10.47 7.25 10.51
CA ILE A 17 -9.58 6.56 9.58
C ILE A 17 -9.84 7.01 8.12
N PRO A 18 -11.08 6.97 7.58
CA PRO A 18 -11.34 7.45 6.23
C PRO A 18 -10.97 8.92 6.02
N LEU A 19 -11.21 9.77 7.03
CA LEU A 19 -10.81 11.18 6.99
C LEU A 19 -9.29 11.34 6.95
N GLY A 20 -8.57 10.61 7.80
CA GLY A 20 -7.10 10.61 7.84
C GLY A 20 -6.50 10.17 6.51
N VAL A 21 -7.03 9.09 5.94
CA VAL A 21 -6.66 8.58 4.61
C VAL A 21 -6.89 9.65 3.54
N TRP A 22 -8.06 10.29 3.52
CA TRP A 22 -8.38 11.32 2.54
C TRP A 22 -7.53 12.60 2.69
N LEU A 23 -7.23 13.01 3.92
CA LEU A 23 -6.36 14.17 4.19
C LEU A 23 -4.91 13.89 3.75
N LEU A 24 -4.35 12.74 4.15
CA LEU A 24 -3.00 12.34 3.74
C LEU A 24 -2.91 12.12 2.22
N GLY A 25 -3.95 11.53 1.62
CA GLY A 25 -4.03 11.31 0.18
C GLY A 25 -4.01 12.60 -0.66
N ARG A 26 -4.38 13.75 -0.07
CA ARG A 26 -4.31 15.08 -0.69
C ARG A 26 -3.10 15.91 -0.23
N GLY A 27 -2.17 15.31 0.52
CA GLY A 27 -0.97 16.01 0.97
C GLY A 27 -1.22 16.98 2.13
N ARG A 28 -2.24 16.73 2.96
CA ARG A 28 -2.48 17.46 4.21
C ARG A 28 -1.97 16.67 5.40
N SER A 29 -1.02 17.25 6.13
CA SER A 29 -0.32 16.57 7.24
C SER A 29 -1.21 16.33 8.45
N GLU A 30 -2.27 17.12 8.62
CA GLU A 30 -3.26 16.98 9.69
C GLU A 30 -3.87 15.58 9.77
N GLY A 31 -3.95 14.86 8.65
CA GLY A 31 -4.49 13.51 8.59
C GLY A 31 -3.74 12.48 9.44
N ILE A 32 -2.46 12.72 9.75
CA ILE A 32 -1.68 11.80 10.60
C ILE A 32 -2.26 11.69 12.02
N ASN A 33 -2.92 12.74 12.50
CA ASN A 33 -3.49 12.80 13.85
C ASN A 33 -4.76 11.93 13.97
N CYS A 34 -5.36 11.55 12.85
CA CYS A 34 -6.51 10.67 12.82
C CYS A 34 -6.16 9.20 13.11
N PHE A 35 -4.87 8.84 13.13
CA PHE A 35 -4.40 7.47 13.37
C PHE A 35 -3.92 7.30 14.81
N ALA A 36 -4.47 6.30 15.48
CA ALA A 36 -4.07 5.94 16.84
C ALA A 36 -2.67 5.27 16.84
N PRO A 37 -1.78 5.60 17.80
CA PRO A 37 -0.55 4.86 18.01
C PRO A 37 -0.83 3.53 18.75
N GLY A 38 0.11 2.58 18.68
CA GLY A 38 0.08 1.31 19.42
C GLY A 38 -0.17 0.06 18.58
N ALA A 39 0.07 -1.10 19.18
CA ALA A 39 -0.03 -2.40 18.51
C ALA A 39 -1.45 -2.74 18.06
N GLY A 40 -2.47 -2.40 18.87
CA GLY A 40 -3.87 -2.68 18.52
C GLY A 40 -4.32 -1.99 17.22
N ALA A 41 -3.95 -0.71 17.05
CA ALA A 41 -4.26 0.04 15.83
C ALA A 41 -3.49 -0.50 14.61
N LEU A 42 -2.23 -0.91 14.81
CA LEU A 42 -1.40 -1.53 13.78
C LEU A 42 -2.00 -2.85 13.30
N PHE A 43 -2.38 -3.74 14.21
CA PHE A 43 -3.02 -5.02 13.86
C PHE A 43 -4.38 -4.81 13.20
N ALA A 44 -5.17 -3.81 13.64
CA ALA A 44 -6.41 -3.45 12.97
C ALA A 44 -6.18 -2.97 11.52
N ALA A 45 -5.11 -2.23 11.27
CA ALA A 45 -4.74 -1.80 9.91
C ALA A 45 -4.14 -2.93 9.06
N LEU A 46 -3.52 -3.93 9.69
CA LEU A 46 -2.98 -5.12 9.03
C LEU A 46 -4.06 -6.16 8.70
N ALA A 47 -5.16 -6.17 9.46
CA ALA A 47 -6.23 -7.15 9.36
C ALA A 47 -6.78 -7.33 7.93
N PRO A 48 -7.03 -6.28 7.13
CA PRO A 48 -7.49 -6.44 5.74
C PRO A 48 -6.50 -7.23 4.87
N THR A 49 -5.19 -6.94 4.96
CA THR A 49 -4.15 -7.64 4.19
C THR A 49 -4.05 -9.11 4.61
N VAL A 50 -4.14 -9.38 5.92
CA VAL A 50 -4.14 -10.75 6.45
C VAL A 50 -5.40 -11.50 6.00
N ALA A 51 -6.57 -10.86 6.07
CA ALA A 51 -7.83 -11.45 5.64
C ALA A 51 -7.80 -11.82 4.15
N LEU A 52 -7.30 -10.93 3.27
CA LEU A 52 -7.14 -11.23 1.86
C LEU A 52 -6.17 -12.40 1.62
N ALA A 53 -5.07 -12.47 2.36
CA ALA A 53 -4.12 -13.58 2.25
C ALA A 53 -4.77 -14.91 2.67
N VAL A 54 -5.53 -14.93 3.77
CA VAL A 54 -6.24 -16.14 4.24
C VAL A 54 -7.29 -16.58 3.23
N ILE A 55 -8.08 -15.65 2.69
CA ILE A 55 -9.08 -15.92 1.65
C ILE A 55 -8.40 -16.45 0.38
N GLY A 56 -7.29 -15.83 -0.04
CA GLY A 56 -6.53 -16.27 -1.21
C GLY A 56 -5.95 -17.68 -1.03
N VAL A 57 -5.42 -18.01 0.15
CA VAL A 57 -4.94 -19.36 0.48
C VAL A 57 -6.08 -20.36 0.42
N TRP A 58 -7.23 -20.03 1.02
CA TRP A 58 -8.43 -20.88 0.96
C TRP A 58 -8.87 -21.14 -0.48
N MET A 59 -8.96 -20.10 -1.31
CA MET A 59 -9.31 -20.21 -2.72
C MET A 59 -8.29 -21.03 -3.51
N ALA A 60 -6.99 -20.91 -3.20
CA ALA A 60 -5.95 -21.68 -3.87
C ALA A 60 -6.11 -23.20 -3.67
N PHE A 61 -6.67 -23.65 -2.53
CA PHE A 61 -6.98 -25.06 -2.32
C PHE A 61 -8.12 -25.57 -3.20
N MET A 62 -9.01 -24.69 -3.66
CA MET A 62 -10.11 -25.02 -4.59
C MET A 62 -9.65 -25.11 -6.05
N LEU A 63 -8.44 -24.62 -6.37
CA LEU A 63 -7.85 -24.72 -7.71
C LEU A 63 -7.33 -26.12 -8.03
N SER A 64 -7.12 -26.36 -9.32
CA SER A 64 -6.49 -27.57 -9.84
C SER A 64 -5.09 -27.79 -9.20
N PRO A 65 -4.62 -29.05 -9.03
CA PRO A 65 -3.31 -29.32 -8.42
C PRO A 65 -2.14 -28.63 -9.14
N ALA A 66 -2.28 -28.40 -10.46
CA ALA A 66 -1.30 -27.72 -11.28
C ALA A 66 -1.19 -26.21 -10.98
N GLU A 67 -2.31 -25.56 -10.64
CA GLU A 67 -2.36 -24.11 -10.38
C GLU A 67 -2.31 -23.75 -8.89
N ARG A 68 -2.54 -24.73 -8.01
CA ARG A 68 -2.58 -24.55 -6.56
C ARG A 68 -1.34 -23.84 -6.00
N ILE A 69 -0.16 -24.21 -6.49
CA ILE A 69 1.10 -23.59 -6.04
C ILE A 69 1.14 -22.12 -6.44
N MET A 70 0.76 -21.79 -7.67
CA MET A 70 0.70 -20.40 -8.14
C MET A 70 -0.35 -19.59 -7.35
N GLY A 71 -1.53 -20.18 -7.08
CA GLY A 71 -2.57 -19.58 -6.25
C GLY A 71 -2.10 -19.27 -4.82
N LEU A 72 -1.34 -20.18 -4.21
CA LEU A 72 -0.75 -19.97 -2.89
C LEU A 72 0.28 -18.84 -2.89
N VAL A 73 1.16 -18.79 -3.89
CA VAL A 73 2.13 -17.71 -4.05
C VAL A 73 1.40 -16.37 -4.21
N ARG A 74 0.42 -16.29 -5.11
CA ARG A 74 -0.44 -15.10 -5.31
C ARG A 74 -1.10 -14.60 -4.02
N ALA A 75 -1.55 -15.52 -3.16
CA ALA A 75 -2.18 -15.17 -1.90
C ALA A 75 -1.21 -14.64 -0.85
N VAL A 76 0.00 -15.20 -0.76
CA VAL A 76 0.96 -14.91 0.31
C VAL A 76 1.88 -13.73 -0.04
N VAL A 77 2.21 -13.52 -1.32
CA VAL A 77 3.14 -12.48 -1.77
C VAL A 77 2.73 -11.07 -1.30
N PRO A 78 1.47 -10.61 -1.44
CA PRO A 78 1.07 -9.28 -0.96
C PRO A 78 1.32 -9.09 0.53
N LEU A 79 1.02 -10.11 1.34
CA LEU A 79 1.24 -10.09 2.78
C LEU A 79 2.74 -9.99 3.11
N VAL A 80 3.58 -10.80 2.45
CA VAL A 80 5.04 -10.77 2.65
C VAL A 80 5.61 -9.41 2.24
N CYS A 81 5.20 -8.85 1.11
CA CYS A 81 5.61 -7.52 0.66
C CYS A 81 5.24 -6.44 1.68
N THR A 82 4.01 -6.46 2.20
CA THR A 82 3.56 -5.53 3.24
C THR A 82 4.40 -5.67 4.51
N LEU A 83 4.61 -6.90 5.00
CA LEU A 83 5.42 -7.15 6.19
C LEU A 83 6.87 -6.70 6.02
N LEU A 84 7.46 -6.96 4.85
CA LEU A 84 8.82 -6.53 4.53
C LEU A 84 8.95 -5.00 4.59
N GLN A 85 8.00 -4.26 4.01
CA GLN A 85 7.97 -2.80 4.11
C GLN A 85 7.83 -2.29 5.55
N LEU A 86 7.04 -2.98 6.39
CA LEU A 86 6.91 -2.65 7.81
C LEU A 86 8.23 -2.89 8.56
N VAL A 87 8.87 -4.05 8.40
CA VAL A 87 10.14 -4.37 9.07
C VAL A 87 11.22 -3.35 8.68
N VAL A 88 11.36 -3.06 7.39
CA VAL A 88 12.33 -2.07 6.91
C VAL A 88 12.04 -0.68 7.51
N SER A 89 10.77 -0.30 7.59
CA SER A 89 10.39 0.98 8.19
C SER A 89 10.65 1.07 9.69
N GLU A 90 10.51 -0.05 10.41
CA GLU A 90 10.79 -0.10 11.85
C GLU A 90 12.28 0.06 12.09
N LEU A 91 13.11 -0.69 11.36
CA LEU A 91 14.57 -0.60 11.44
C LEU A 91 15.06 0.82 11.12
N TYR A 92 14.51 1.44 10.08
CA TYR A 92 14.88 2.81 9.72
C TYR A 92 14.43 3.84 10.76
N ALA A 93 13.22 3.67 11.33
CA ALA A 93 12.75 4.52 12.42
C ALA A 93 13.61 4.38 13.69
N ASP A 94 14.15 3.19 13.95
CA ASP A 94 15.07 2.92 15.05
C ASP A 94 16.43 3.62 14.85
N VAL A 95 16.99 3.52 13.64
CA VAL A 95 18.22 4.24 13.25
C VAL A 95 18.08 5.75 13.43
N LEU A 96 16.90 6.31 13.14
CA LEU A 96 16.62 7.73 13.33
C LEU A 96 16.24 8.12 14.77
N LYS A 97 16.17 7.16 15.71
CA LYS A 97 15.69 7.33 17.10
C LYS A 97 14.25 7.84 17.19
N ARG A 98 13.39 7.43 16.26
CA ARG A 98 11.98 7.86 16.12
C ARG A 98 10.98 6.72 16.25
N LYS A 99 11.39 5.61 16.87
CA LYS A 99 10.57 4.41 17.08
C LYS A 99 9.23 4.70 17.76
N GLY A 100 9.17 5.71 18.66
CA GLY A 100 7.93 6.14 19.31
C GLY A 100 6.85 6.63 18.34
N LEU A 101 7.22 7.14 17.16
CA LEU A 101 6.28 7.60 16.12
C LEU A 101 5.93 6.50 15.11
N TRP A 102 6.69 5.41 15.10
CA TRP A 102 6.60 4.38 14.07
C TRP A 102 5.23 3.71 14.04
N THR A 103 4.63 3.37 15.18
CA THR A 103 3.34 2.65 15.19
C THR A 103 2.21 3.46 14.55
N ARG A 104 2.18 4.79 14.77
CA ARG A 104 1.22 5.69 14.11
C ARG A 104 1.52 5.81 12.61
N TYR A 105 2.79 5.96 12.25
CA TYR A 105 3.22 5.98 10.84
C TYR A 105 2.82 4.68 10.12
N ALA A 106 3.10 3.52 10.70
CA ALA A 106 2.83 2.21 10.11
C ALA A 106 1.32 1.99 9.93
N THR A 107 0.52 2.37 10.93
CA THR A 107 -0.94 2.35 10.85
C THR A 107 -1.44 3.24 9.70
N ALA A 108 -0.95 4.48 9.61
CA ALA A 108 -1.31 5.40 8.54
C ALA A 108 -0.87 4.90 7.16
N SER A 109 0.35 4.37 7.05
CA SER A 109 0.90 3.81 5.82
C SER A 109 0.09 2.63 5.31
N LEU A 110 -0.33 1.72 6.20
CA LEU A 110 -1.18 0.59 5.83
C LEU A 110 -2.54 1.04 5.29
N TRP A 111 -3.22 1.95 5.98
CA TRP A 111 -4.52 2.47 5.52
C TRP A 111 -4.40 3.28 4.22
N CYS A 112 -3.38 4.11 4.09
CA CYS A 112 -3.11 4.88 2.88
C CYS A 112 -2.67 3.97 1.71
N GLY A 113 -2.06 2.82 1.97
CA GLY A 113 -1.65 1.86 0.95
C GLY A 113 -2.80 1.31 0.10
N TRP A 114 -4.04 1.36 0.62
CA TRP A 114 -5.24 0.97 -0.13
C TRP A 114 -5.74 2.03 -1.11
N LEU A 115 -5.35 3.30 -0.95
CA LEU A 115 -5.82 4.39 -1.80
C LEU A 115 -5.47 4.20 -3.28
N PRO A 116 -4.21 3.90 -3.66
CA PRO A 116 -3.86 3.71 -5.07
C PRO A 116 -4.67 2.58 -5.70
N LEU A 117 -4.91 1.48 -4.97
CA LEU A 117 -5.72 0.36 -5.44
C LEU A 117 -7.18 0.78 -5.63
N ALA A 118 -7.78 1.47 -4.65
CA ALA A 118 -9.14 1.97 -4.76
C ALA A 118 -9.31 2.95 -5.93
N MET A 119 -8.34 3.85 -6.13
CA MET A 119 -8.33 4.77 -7.28
C MET A 119 -8.23 4.02 -8.61
N LEU A 120 -7.39 2.98 -8.68
CA LEU A 120 -7.22 2.17 -9.88
C LEU A 120 -8.53 1.43 -10.24
N ILE A 121 -9.19 0.80 -9.26
CA ILE A 121 -10.49 0.14 -9.45
C ILE A 121 -11.55 1.14 -9.92
N MET A 122 -11.62 2.31 -9.27
CA MET A 122 -12.59 3.36 -9.65
C MET A 122 -12.33 3.89 -11.06
N ALA A 123 -11.07 4.12 -11.42
CA ALA A 123 -10.71 4.59 -12.75
C ALA A 123 -10.98 3.55 -13.84
N GLN A 124 -10.73 2.26 -13.57
CA GLN A 124 -11.15 1.17 -14.45
C GLN A 124 -12.68 1.15 -14.61
N GLY A 125 -13.43 1.26 -13.50
CA GLY A 125 -14.89 1.31 -13.54
C GLY A 125 -15.44 2.47 -14.38
N VAL A 126 -14.87 3.68 -14.23
CA VAL A 126 -15.25 4.85 -15.04
C VAL A 126 -14.92 4.63 -16.51
N LEU A 127 -13.76 4.05 -16.84
CA LEU A 127 -13.37 3.77 -18.22
C LEU A 127 -14.35 2.79 -18.89
N HIS A 128 -14.74 1.73 -18.18
CA HIS A 128 -15.74 0.76 -18.65
C HIS A 128 -17.12 1.38 -18.87
N LEU A 129 -17.52 2.37 -18.07
CA LEU A 129 -18.79 3.08 -18.25
C LEU A 129 -18.76 4.08 -19.42
N MET A 130 -17.63 4.75 -19.64
CA MET A 130 -17.48 5.75 -20.70
C MET A 130 -17.29 5.13 -22.08
N ILE A 131 -16.67 3.95 -22.16
CA ILE A 131 -16.43 3.24 -23.42
C ILE A 131 -16.93 1.80 -23.31
N PRO A 132 -18.27 1.60 -23.33
CA PRO A 132 -18.84 0.26 -23.24
C PRO A 132 -18.46 -0.55 -24.49
N GLY A 133 -17.83 -1.71 -24.29
CA GLY A 133 -17.54 -2.67 -25.37
C GLY A 133 -16.11 -2.69 -25.90
N THR A 134 -15.21 -1.84 -25.42
CA THR A 134 -13.77 -2.02 -25.64
C THR A 134 -13.14 -2.66 -24.41
N GLU A 135 -12.49 -3.80 -24.57
CA GLU A 135 -11.43 -4.19 -23.65
C GLU A 135 -10.47 -3.01 -23.56
N ALA A 136 -10.31 -2.44 -22.36
CA ALA A 136 -9.43 -1.29 -22.17
C ALA A 136 -8.08 -1.64 -22.81
N SER A 137 -7.64 -0.85 -23.78
CA SER A 137 -6.42 -1.14 -24.50
C SER A 137 -5.29 -1.37 -23.50
N SER A 138 -4.42 -2.36 -23.74
CA SER A 138 -3.32 -2.69 -22.83
C SER A 138 -2.47 -1.46 -22.47
N GLN A 139 -2.40 -0.48 -23.38
CA GLN A 139 -1.78 0.83 -23.17
C GLN A 139 -2.54 1.73 -22.17
N ALA A 140 -3.87 1.77 -22.20
CA ALA A 140 -4.68 2.52 -21.25
C ALA A 140 -4.56 1.93 -19.83
N LEU A 141 -4.62 0.60 -19.71
CA LEU A 141 -4.40 -0.10 -18.43
C LEU A 141 -2.98 0.11 -17.90
N GLY A 142 -1.98 0.01 -18.78
CA GLY A 142 -0.58 0.28 -18.44
C GLY A 142 -0.35 1.72 -17.97
N GLY A 143 -0.96 2.70 -18.65
CA GLY A 143 -0.89 4.11 -18.25
C GLY A 143 -1.54 4.36 -16.89
N LEU A 144 -2.69 3.73 -16.63
CA LEU A 144 -3.37 3.82 -15.34
C LEU A 144 -2.54 3.19 -14.21
N ALA A 145 -1.99 2.01 -14.45
CA ALA A 145 -1.10 1.32 -13.50
C ALA A 145 0.14 2.17 -13.21
N PHE A 146 0.76 2.75 -14.24
CA PHE A 146 1.90 3.65 -14.07
C PHE A 146 1.57 4.88 -13.22
N GLY A 147 0.43 5.53 -13.50
CA GLY A 147 -0.06 6.66 -12.69
C GLY A 147 -0.30 6.27 -11.23
N ALA A 148 -0.90 5.10 -10.99
CA ALA A 148 -1.10 4.58 -9.64
C ALA A 148 0.23 4.29 -8.92
N GLN A 149 1.25 3.81 -9.63
CA GLN A 149 2.59 3.60 -9.05
C GLN A 149 3.28 4.92 -8.69
N LEU A 150 3.22 5.93 -9.56
CA LEU A 150 3.74 7.27 -9.24
C LEU A 150 3.04 7.87 -8.02
N TYR A 151 1.72 7.73 -7.94
CA TYR A 151 0.94 8.17 -6.78
C TYR A 151 1.33 7.38 -5.52
N THR A 152 1.54 6.07 -5.63
CA THR A 152 1.99 5.22 -4.51
C THR A 152 3.35 5.67 -3.97
N LEU A 153 4.31 5.94 -4.86
CA LEU A 153 5.64 6.44 -4.47
C LEU A 153 5.55 7.80 -3.77
N TRP A 154 4.78 8.73 -4.34
CA TRP A 154 4.55 10.03 -3.74
C TRP A 154 3.87 9.94 -2.38
N LEU A 155 2.84 9.10 -2.25
CA LEU A 155 2.08 8.91 -1.02
C LEU A 155 2.96 8.30 0.07
N THR A 156 3.73 7.25 -0.25
CA THR A 156 4.68 6.62 0.69
C THR A 156 5.72 7.62 1.18
N TRP A 157 6.29 8.41 0.26
CA TRP A 157 7.22 9.48 0.60
C TRP A 157 6.58 10.52 1.54
N TYR A 158 5.38 10.99 1.20
CA TYR A 158 4.68 12.01 1.97
C TYR A 158 4.28 11.52 3.37
N VAL A 159 3.69 10.33 3.47
CA VAL A 159 3.30 9.70 4.74
C VAL A 159 4.51 9.44 5.61
N THR A 160 5.64 9.03 5.03
CA THR A 160 6.89 8.86 5.77
C THR A 160 7.38 10.18 6.35
N LYS A 161 7.42 11.23 5.52
CA LYS A 161 7.84 12.56 5.93
C LYS A 161 7.02 13.09 7.11
N VAL A 162 5.69 12.97 7.02
CA VAL A 162 4.77 13.48 8.05
C VAL A 162 4.73 12.56 9.29
N GLY A 163 4.67 11.25 9.08
CA GLY A 163 4.51 10.25 10.14
C GLY A 163 5.72 10.13 11.05
N LEU A 164 6.93 10.20 10.49
CA LEU A 164 8.17 10.16 11.27
C LEU A 164 8.77 11.57 11.49
N VAL A 165 8.14 12.64 10.99
CA VAL A 165 8.61 14.03 11.11
C VAL A 165 10.05 14.18 10.58
N THR A 166 10.35 13.54 9.44
CA THR A 166 11.69 13.48 8.85
C THR A 166 11.90 14.57 7.79
N THR A 167 13.15 14.79 7.39
CA THR A 167 13.44 15.66 6.24
C THR A 167 12.94 15.03 4.94
N SER A 168 12.72 15.84 3.90
CA SER A 168 12.29 15.33 2.58
C SER A 168 13.26 14.30 2.01
N TRP A 169 14.57 14.47 2.26
CA TRP A 169 15.61 13.53 1.83
C TRP A 169 15.54 12.20 2.60
N GLN A 170 15.41 12.26 3.93
CA GLN A 170 15.26 11.05 4.75
C GLN A 170 14.02 10.24 4.37
N ALA A 171 12.91 10.92 4.04
CA ALA A 171 11.70 10.25 3.58
C ALA A 171 11.89 9.61 2.19
N PHE A 172 12.67 10.23 1.31
CA PHE A 172 13.00 9.66 0.01
C PHE A 172 13.85 8.41 0.15
N VAL A 173 14.92 8.47 0.96
CA VAL A 173 15.78 7.32 1.26
C VAL A 173 14.97 6.16 1.81
N MET A 174 14.06 6.42 2.75
CA MET A 174 13.18 5.39 3.30
C MET A 174 12.23 4.79 2.26
N THR A 175 11.65 5.61 1.39
CA THR A 175 10.77 5.13 0.30
C THR A 175 11.53 4.20 -0.64
N VAL A 176 12.76 4.57 -1.01
CA VAL A 176 13.66 3.71 -1.82
C VAL A 176 13.98 2.42 -1.06
N LEU A 177 14.31 2.51 0.23
CA LEU A 177 14.65 1.37 1.06
C LEU A 177 13.47 0.41 1.27
N GLN A 178 12.23 0.90 1.27
CA GLN A 178 11.02 0.06 1.30
C GLN A 178 10.71 -0.58 -0.06
N THR A 179 11.02 0.12 -1.15
CA THR A 179 10.71 -0.35 -2.51
C THR A 179 11.73 -1.37 -3.01
N LEU A 180 13.03 -1.18 -2.72
CA LEU A 180 14.11 -2.06 -3.20
C LEU A 180 13.97 -3.53 -2.76
N PRO A 181 13.71 -3.85 -1.48
CA PRO A 181 13.55 -5.23 -1.02
C PRO A 181 12.31 -5.90 -1.62
N VAL A 182 11.23 -5.15 -1.79
CA VAL A 182 10.01 -5.65 -2.46
C VAL A 182 10.29 -5.92 -3.94
N GLY A 183 10.96 -5.01 -4.64
CA GLY A 183 11.38 -5.22 -6.02
C GLY A 183 12.32 -6.42 -6.15
N GLY A 184 13.27 -6.57 -5.23
CA GLY A 184 14.17 -7.72 -5.17
C GLY A 184 13.43 -9.04 -4.93
N LEU A 185 12.48 -9.08 -3.99
CA LEU A 185 11.64 -10.24 -3.73
C LEU A 185 10.84 -10.64 -4.98
N LEU A 186 10.19 -9.66 -5.64
CA LEU A 186 9.42 -9.91 -6.86
C LEU A 186 10.31 -10.39 -8.01
N TRP A 187 11.53 -9.86 -8.12
CA TRP A 187 12.50 -10.30 -9.11
C TRP A 187 12.97 -11.74 -8.86
N ILE A 188 13.19 -12.11 -7.59
CA ILE A 188 13.51 -13.49 -7.19
C ILE A 188 12.34 -14.43 -7.52
N LEU A 189 11.10 -14.04 -7.22
CA LEU A 189 9.90 -14.83 -7.51
C LEU A 189 9.62 -15.01 -9.01
N TRP A 190 10.08 -14.05 -9.82
CA TRP A 190 10.04 -14.18 -11.27
C TRP A 190 11.05 -15.22 -11.78
N LEU A 191 12.22 -15.32 -11.13
CA LEU A 191 13.29 -16.27 -11.49
C LEU A 191 13.01 -17.70 -10.98
N LEU A 192 12.42 -17.84 -9.79
CA LEU A 192 12.14 -19.15 -9.20
C LEU A 192 10.84 -19.75 -9.76
N PRO A 193 10.77 -21.08 -9.98
CA PRO A 193 9.50 -21.76 -10.22
C PRO A 193 8.55 -21.48 -9.06
N PRO A 194 7.32 -20.98 -9.27
CA PRO A 194 6.46 -21.06 -10.46
C PRO A 194 6.49 -19.86 -11.44
N HIS A 195 7.53 -19.00 -11.41
CA HIS A 195 7.70 -17.82 -12.28
C HIS A 195 6.59 -16.78 -12.09
N TYR A 196 6.36 -16.39 -10.84
CA TYR A 196 5.30 -15.45 -10.50
C TYR A 196 5.59 -14.07 -11.11
N ASN A 197 4.65 -13.57 -11.92
CA ASN A 197 4.76 -12.27 -12.57
C ASN A 197 3.72 -11.29 -12.03
N ALA A 198 4.15 -10.43 -11.12
CA ALA A 198 3.30 -9.43 -10.49
C ALA A 198 2.71 -8.41 -11.49
N VAL A 199 3.38 -8.15 -12.62
CA VAL A 199 2.91 -7.19 -13.63
C VAL A 199 1.71 -7.76 -14.40
N VAL A 200 1.75 -9.06 -14.69
CA VAL A 200 0.68 -9.78 -15.39
C VAL A 200 -0.57 -9.82 -14.50
N ASP A 201 -0.40 -10.11 -13.21
CA ASP A 201 -1.51 -10.10 -12.24
C ASP A 201 -2.08 -8.70 -11.99
N LEU A 202 -1.23 -7.67 -11.94
CA LEU A 202 -1.68 -6.29 -11.75
C LEU A 202 -2.49 -5.77 -12.95
N LEU A 203 -2.12 -6.18 -14.16
CA LEU A 203 -2.77 -5.76 -15.40
C LEU A 203 -3.93 -6.66 -15.81
N GLY A 204 -4.18 -7.77 -15.10
CA GLY A 204 -5.21 -8.74 -15.43
C GLY A 204 -5.01 -9.39 -16.80
N LEU A 205 -3.76 -9.40 -17.32
CA LEU A 205 -3.44 -10.03 -18.59
C LEU A 205 -3.41 -11.54 -18.31
N SER A 206 -4.43 -12.29 -18.69
CA SER A 206 -4.35 -13.75 -18.64
C SER A 206 -3.29 -14.21 -19.64
N SER A 207 -2.28 -14.93 -19.17
CA SER A 207 -1.44 -15.80 -20.01
C SER A 207 -2.25 -17.01 -20.49
#